data_AF-A0A066USN4-F1
#
_entry.id   AF-A0A066USN4-F1
#
_cell.length_a   1.000
_cell.length_b   1.000
_cell.length_c   1.000
_cell.angle_alpha   90.00
_cell.angle_beta   90.00
_cell.angle_gamma   90.00
#
_symmetry.space_group_name_H-M   'P 1'
#
loop_
_entity.id
_entity.type
_entity.pdbx_description
1 polymer ?
#
loop_
_entity_poly.entity_id
_entity_poly.type
_entity_poly.pdbx_seq_one_letter_code
_entity_poly.pdbx_strand_id
1 'polypeptide(L)'
;MDWIISLFNQLLEFLYRLVISLVDMLKDMVFWIVEEFMSVVNKGLSWAVAAFEPVDVSQYLESIPPNVAWVMGAVGLPQCLSLIISAIAIRMILQLIPFTRLGS
;
A
#
# COMPACT_ATOMS: atom_id res chain seq x y z
N MET A 1 -36.90 23.73 -42.16
CA MET A 1 -37.46 22.98 -41.02
C MET A 1 -36.49 21.92 -40.53
N ASP A 2 -35.77 21.23 -41.43
CA ASP A 2 -34.82 20.16 -41.07
C ASP A 2 -33.66 20.59 -40.17
N TRP A 3 -33.17 21.83 -40.31
CA TRP A 3 -32.12 22.37 -39.45
C TRP A 3 -32.56 22.52 -37.98
N ILE A 4 -33.82 22.88 -37.72
CA ILE A 4 -34.33 22.98 -36.35
C ILE A 4 -34.45 21.59 -35.72
N ILE A 5 -34.89 20.61 -36.51
CA ILE A 5 -35.03 19.22 -36.09
C ILE A 5 -33.66 18.59 -35.80
N SER A 6 -32.63 18.86 -36.63
CA SER A 6 -31.28 18.35 -36.38
C SER A 6 -30.62 18.98 -35.15
N LEU A 7 -30.81 20.27 -34.92
CA LEU A 7 -30.35 20.97 -33.72
C LEU A 7 -31.02 20.40 -32.45
N PHE A 8 -32.31 20.09 -32.52
CA PHE A 8 -33.03 19.48 -31.40
C PHE A 8 -32.58 18.04 -31.12
N ASN A 9 -32.29 17.26 -32.17
CA ASN A 9 -31.74 15.91 -32.03
C ASN A 9 -30.33 15.91 -31.43
N GLN A 10 -29.47 16.85 -31.84
CA GLN A 10 -28.14 17.02 -31.24
C GLN A 10 -28.22 17.42 -29.76
N LEU A 11 -29.19 18.26 -29.38
CA LEU A 11 -29.44 18.63 -27.99
C LEU A 11 -29.88 17.42 -27.15
N LEU A 12 -30.79 16.59 -27.68
CA LEU A 12 -31.24 15.36 -27.03
C LEU A 12 -30.10 14.35 -26.86
N GLU A 13 -29.27 14.19 -27.89
CA GLU A 13 -28.11 13.31 -27.83
C GLU A 13 -27.06 13.80 -26.81
N PHE A 14 -26.82 15.11 -26.74
CA PHE A 14 -25.96 15.70 -25.72
C PHE A 14 -26.51 15.43 -24.31
N LEU A 15 -27.81 15.62 -24.09
CA LEU A 15 -28.43 15.39 -22.78
C LEU A 15 -28.34 13.91 -22.38
N TYR A 16 -28.57 12.99 -23.32
CA TYR A 16 -28.46 11.56 -23.09
C TYR A 16 -27.02 11.13 -22.75
N ARG A 17 -26.03 11.62 -23.50
CA ARG A 17 -24.61 11.36 -23.25
C ARG A 17 -24.15 11.96 -21.92
N LEU A 18 -24.67 13.14 -21.53
CA LEU A 18 -24.38 13.77 -20.25
C LEU A 18 -24.87 12.91 -19.07
N VAL A 19 -26.07 12.35 -19.17
CA VAL A 19 -26.61 11.46 -18.13
C VAL A 19 -25.79 10.19 -17.99
N ILE A 20 -25.42 9.56 -19.11
CA ILE A 20 -24.55 8.35 -19.09
C ILE A 20 -23.19 8.68 -18.49
N SER A 21 -22.57 9.78 -18.90
CA SER A 21 -21.27 10.21 -18.37
C SER A 21 -21.31 10.45 -16.86
N LEU A 22 -22.40 11.01 -16.32
CA LEU A 22 -22.57 11.17 -14.88
C LEU A 22 -22.72 9.84 -14.14
N VAL A 23 -23.45 8.88 -14.73
CA VAL A 23 -23.59 7.53 -14.16
C VAL A 23 -22.27 6.78 -14.17
N ASP A 24 -21.49 6.90 -15.25
CA ASP A 24 -20.17 6.27 -15.35
C ASP A 24 -19.18 6.89 -14.37
N MET A 25 -19.17 8.22 -14.22
CA MET A 25 -18.37 8.92 -13.21
C MET A 25 -18.71 8.45 -11.78
N LEU A 26 -19.99 8.20 -11.49
CA LEU A 26 -20.41 7.71 -10.18
C LEU A 26 -19.92 6.28 -9.90
N LYS A 27 -19.91 5.40 -10.92
CA LYS A 27 -19.36 4.05 -10.79
C LYS A 27 -17.84 4.08 -10.62
N ASP A 28 -17.16 4.98 -11.32
CA ASP A 28 -15.70 5.14 -11.25
C ASP A 28 -15.24 5.60 -9.86
N MET A 29 -16.05 6.42 -9.18
CA MET A 29 -15.80 6.85 -7.80
C MET A 29 -15.61 5.68 -6.82
N VAL A 30 -16.31 4.56 -7.02
CA VAL A 30 -16.17 3.37 -6.16
C VAL A 30 -14.80 2.70 -6.36
N PHE A 31 -14.35 2.57 -7.61
CA PHE A 31 -13.03 2.03 -7.91
C PHE A 31 -11.92 2.95 -7.41
N TRP A 32 -12.10 4.26 -7.54
CA TRP A 32 -11.16 5.25 -7.04
C TRP A 32 -10.95 5.17 -5.52
N ILE A 33 -12.03 4.97 -4.73
CA ILE A 33 -11.92 4.81 -3.27
C ILE A 33 -11.08 3.58 -2.89
N VAL A 34 -11.26 2.47 -3.61
CA VAL A 34 -10.50 1.23 -3.35
C VAL A 34 -9.03 1.41 -3.71
N GLU A 35 -8.75 2.07 -4.83
CA GLU A 35 -7.38 2.37 -5.26
C GLU A 35 -6.67 3.32 -4.27
N GLU A 36 -7.34 4.37 -3.81
CA GLU A 36 -6.78 5.30 -2.83
C GLU A 36 -6.54 4.62 -1.48
N PHE A 37 -7.43 3.72 -1.05
CA PHE A 37 -7.21 2.91 0.15
C PHE A 37 -5.95 2.03 0.04
N MET A 38 -5.77 1.34 -1.10
CA MET A 38 -4.57 0.54 -1.36
C MET A 38 -3.30 1.40 -1.44
N SER A 39 -3.40 2.60 -2.02
CA SER A 39 -2.30 3.58 -2.07
C SER A 39 -1.88 4.05 -0.68
N VAL A 40 -2.84 4.33 0.20
CA VAL A 40 -2.59 4.71 1.61
C VAL A 40 -1.93 3.57 2.38
N VAL A 41 -2.39 2.33 2.20
CA VAL A 41 -1.77 1.14 2.82
C VAL A 41 -0.33 0.97 2.35
N ASN A 42 -0.06 1.12 1.05
CA ASN A 42 1.30 1.05 0.52
C ASN A 42 2.22 2.13 1.09
N LYS A 43 1.74 3.38 1.20
CA LYS A 43 2.49 4.48 1.83
C LYS A 43 2.77 4.21 3.31
N GLY A 44 1.78 3.67 4.04
CA GLY A 44 1.94 3.26 5.43
C GLY A 44 2.95 2.14 5.62
N LEU A 45 2.94 1.15 4.71
CA LEU A 45 3.92 0.05 4.71
C LEU A 45 5.33 0.55 4.40
N SER A 46 5.50 1.43 3.40
CA SER A 46 6.80 2.03 3.10
C SER A 46 7.33 2.86 4.27
N TRP A 47 6.46 3.59 4.98
CA TRP A 47 6.85 4.33 6.18
C TRP A 47 7.24 3.41 7.34
N ALA A 48 6.49 2.32 7.56
CA ALA A 48 6.87 1.32 8.57
C ALA A 48 8.21 0.66 8.22
N VAL A 49 8.42 0.26 6.98
CA VAL A 49 9.70 -0.30 6.51
C VAL A 49 10.85 0.71 6.65
N ALA A 50 10.62 1.99 6.37
CA ALA A 50 11.63 3.03 6.56
C ALA A 50 11.90 3.34 8.04
N ALA A 51 10.90 3.26 8.92
CA ALA A 51 11.10 3.39 10.37
C ALA A 51 11.86 2.19 10.97
N PHE A 52 11.83 1.06 10.26
CA PHE A 52 12.62 -0.15 10.55
C PHE A 52 13.82 -0.29 9.61
N GLU A 53 14.35 0.83 9.07
CA GLU A 53 15.63 0.84 8.35
C GLU A 53 16.59 -0.06 9.14
N PRO A 54 17.12 -1.11 8.50
CA PRO A 54 17.66 -2.24 9.21
C PRO A 54 18.73 -1.74 10.17
N VAL A 55 18.56 -2.03 11.46
CA VAL A 55 19.70 -2.17 12.38
C VAL A 55 20.76 -2.88 11.55
N ASP A 56 21.86 -2.19 11.27
CA ASP A 56 22.76 -2.55 10.17
C ASP A 56 23.30 -3.96 10.35
N VAL A 57 22.58 -4.95 9.80
CA VAL A 57 22.94 -6.36 9.90
C VAL A 57 24.22 -6.62 9.10
N SER A 58 24.64 -5.65 8.27
CA SER A 58 25.93 -5.66 7.57
C SER A 58 27.08 -5.78 8.56
N GLN A 59 26.96 -5.17 9.75
CA GLN A 59 27.97 -5.27 10.81
C GLN A 59 28.14 -6.71 11.34
N TYR A 60 27.12 -7.56 11.20
CA TYR A 60 27.18 -8.99 11.53
C TYR A 60 27.51 -9.87 10.31
N LEU A 61 27.19 -9.40 9.09
CA LEU A 61 27.51 -10.08 7.82
C LEU A 61 29.00 -9.98 7.44
N GLU A 62 29.72 -8.95 7.91
CA GLU A 62 31.18 -8.83 7.73
C GLU A 62 31.96 -10.01 8.33
N SER A 63 31.38 -10.69 9.34
CA SER A 63 31.98 -11.87 9.97
C SER A 63 31.72 -13.19 9.23
N ILE A 64 30.86 -13.18 8.21
CA ILE A 64 30.40 -14.37 7.49
C ILE A 64 31.19 -14.52 6.18
N PRO A 65 31.76 -15.70 5.88
CA PRO A 65 32.49 -15.94 4.63
C PRO A 65 31.66 -15.57 3.39
N PRO A 66 32.26 -14.94 2.36
CA PRO A 66 31.52 -14.37 1.20
C PRO A 66 30.61 -15.36 0.47
N ASN A 67 31.02 -16.63 0.38
CA ASN A 67 30.23 -17.69 -0.25
C ASN A 67 28.93 -18.00 0.49
N VAL A 68 28.91 -17.85 1.82
CA VAL A 68 27.73 -18.09 2.66
C VAL A 68 26.83 -16.85 2.67
N ALA A 69 27.40 -15.65 2.68
CA ALA A 69 26.65 -14.39 2.62
C ALA A 69 25.80 -14.27 1.35
N TRP A 70 26.32 -14.72 0.19
CA TRP A 70 25.55 -14.73 -1.06
C TRP A 70 24.32 -15.66 -0.99
N VAL A 71 24.49 -16.87 -0.45
CA VAL A 71 23.38 -17.81 -0.28
C VAL A 71 22.35 -17.26 0.71
N MET A 72 22.79 -16.63 1.80
CA MET A 72 21.89 -15.99 2.77
C MET A 72 21.10 -14.83 2.16
N GLY A 73 21.72 -14.04 1.29
CA GLY A 73 21.05 -13.00 0.51
C GLY A 73 20.01 -13.57 -0.46
N ALA A 74 20.35 -14.65 -1.17
CA ALA A 74 19.44 -15.31 -2.12
C ALA A 74 18.23 -15.97 -1.44
N VAL A 75 18.40 -16.48 -0.22
CA VAL A 75 17.33 -17.11 0.58
C VAL A 75 16.44 -16.07 1.28
N GLY A 76 16.81 -14.79 1.27
CA GLY A 76 16.03 -13.73 1.91
C GLY A 76 16.16 -13.70 3.44
N LEU A 77 17.25 -14.26 3.96
CA LEU A 77 17.51 -14.38 5.40
C LEU A 77 17.58 -13.02 6.13
N PRO A 78 18.20 -11.97 5.55
CA PRO A 78 18.18 -10.63 6.14
C PRO A 78 16.76 -10.05 6.31
N GLN A 79 15.87 -10.29 5.34
CA GLN A 79 14.48 -9.84 5.38
C GLN A 79 13.66 -10.60 6.43
N CYS A 80 13.93 -11.90 6.61
CA CYS A 80 13.31 -12.69 7.68
C CYS A 80 13.76 -12.22 9.07
N LEU A 81 15.05 -11.90 9.25
CA LEU A 81 15.58 -11.38 10.51
C LEU A 81 14.99 -10.00 10.86
N SER A 82 14.89 -9.09 9.90
CA SER A 82 14.28 -7.77 10.12
C SER A 82 12.79 -7.87 10.49
N LEU A 83 12.07 -8.84 9.91
CA LEU A 83 10.68 -9.12 10.27
C LEU A 83 10.54 -9.63 11.71
N ILE A 84 11.44 -10.52 12.15
CA ILE A 84 11.44 -11.00 13.54
C ILE A 84 11.76 -9.86 14.51
N ILE A 85 12.76 -9.04 14.21
CA ILE A 85 13.16 -7.91 15.06
C ILE A 85 12.02 -6.88 15.16
N SER A 86 11.37 -6.53 14.04
CA SER A 86 10.25 -5.59 14.05
C SER A 86 9.06 -6.15 14.83
N ALA A 87 8.75 -7.46 14.72
CA ALA A 87 7.72 -8.10 15.53
C ALA A 87 8.02 -8.06 17.04
N ILE A 88 9.28 -8.25 17.44
CA ILE A 88 9.72 -8.13 18.84
C ILE A 88 9.64 -6.67 19.32
N ALA A 89 10.03 -5.71 18.48
CA ALA A 89 9.94 -4.29 18.80
C ALA A 89 8.48 -3.85 19.00
N ILE A 90 7.57 -4.28 18.12
CA ILE A 90 6.12 -4.05 18.28
C ILE A 90 5.64 -4.66 19.60
N ARG A 91 6.07 -5.89 19.92
CA ARG A 91 5.74 -6.53 21.20
C ARG A 91 6.21 -5.70 22.40
N MET A 92 7.43 -5.16 22.36
CA MET A 92 7.99 -4.30 23.43
C MET A 92 7.21 -2.98 23.57
N ILE A 93 6.81 -2.36 22.45
CA ILE A 93 6.03 -1.13 22.45
C ILE A 93 4.61 -1.38 22.97
N LEU A 94 3.96 -2.47 22.55
CA LEU A 94 2.62 -2.82 23.02
C LEU A 94 2.59 -3.17 24.51
N GLN A 95 3.69 -3.70 25.06
CA GLN A 95 3.85 -3.92 26.50
C GLN A 95 3.84 -2.61 27.32
N LEU A 96 4.07 -1.45 26.70
CA LEU A 96 3.94 -0.13 27.34
C LEU A 96 2.47 0.28 27.53
N ILE A 97 1.57 -0.25 26.70
CA ILE A 97 0.12 -0.10 26.85
C ILE A 97 -0.35 -1.19 27.85
N PRO A 98 -1.10 -0.82 28.90
CA PRO A 98 -1.40 -1.72 30.02
C PRO A 98 -2.23 -2.97 29.67
N PHE A 99 -2.69 -3.12 28.43
CA PHE A 99 -3.52 -4.24 27.96
C PHE A 99 -2.73 -5.46 27.46
N THR A 100 -1.39 -5.43 27.41
CA THR A 100 -0.56 -6.60 27.04
C THR A 100 0.61 -6.86 28.00
N ARG A 101 0.52 -6.36 29.24
CA ARG A 101 1.56 -6.54 30.26
C ARG A 101 1.92 -8.02 30.42
N LEU A 102 3.22 -8.31 30.43
CA LEU A 102 3.77 -9.65 30.68
C LEU A 102 3.26 -10.20 32.02
N GLY A 103 2.36 -11.16 31.96
CA GLY A 103 2.01 -12.03 33.09
C GLY A 103 1.29 -11.34 34.25
N SER A 104 0.03 -10.96 34.04
CA SER A 104 -1.13 -11.59 34.69
C SER A 104 -2.41 -11.17 33.99
#